data_AF-A0A423U739-F1
#
_entry.id   AF-A0A423U739-F1
#
_cell.length_a   1.000
_cell.length_b   1.000
_cell.length_c   1.000
_cell.angle_alpha   90.00
_cell.angle_beta   90.00
_cell.angle_gamma   90.00
#
_symmetry.space_group_name_H-M   'P 1'
#
loop_
_entity.id
_entity.type
_entity.pdbx_description
1 polymer ?
#
loop_
_entity_poly.entity_id
_entity_poly.type
_entity_poly.pdbx_seq_one_letter_code
_entity_poly.pdbx_strand_id
1 'polypeptide(L)'
;MSHHDLMLQGNLDPESLPCDDFWTFSCGGWLEDNPLPPTRSKWSVKEKLKHEALAEMRELLDTMDEPQDVNSIEWKLKTFYWSCMNVHSYMKSGLDLIKRKIITELCVRVVMEPYTNDNT
;
A
#
# COMPACT_ATOMS: atom_id res chain seq x y z
N MET A 1 15.97 -27.97 -10.95
CA MET A 1 15.33 -26.75 -11.48
C MET A 1 15.46 -25.67 -10.44
N SER A 2 15.89 -24.47 -10.81
CA SER A 2 16.02 -23.34 -9.88
C SER A 2 14.66 -22.71 -9.59
N HIS A 3 14.55 -21.93 -8.51
CA HIS A 3 13.29 -21.23 -8.18
C HIS A 3 12.86 -20.28 -9.30
N HIS A 4 13.80 -19.63 -9.97
CA HIS A 4 13.52 -18.75 -11.10
C HIS A 4 12.93 -19.50 -12.30
N ASP A 5 13.36 -20.74 -12.55
CA ASP A 5 12.82 -21.55 -13.67
C ASP A 5 11.35 -21.89 -13.46
N LEU A 6 10.96 -22.20 -12.22
CA LEU A 6 9.57 -22.47 -11.85
C LEU A 6 8.67 -21.24 -12.03
N MET A 7 9.17 -20.05 -11.65
CA MET A 7 8.44 -18.80 -11.81
C MET A 7 8.23 -18.45 -13.29
N LEU A 8 9.22 -18.72 -14.14
CA LEU A 8 9.09 -18.50 -15.58
C LEU A 8 8.06 -19.44 -16.19
N GLN A 9 8.08 -20.72 -15.84
CA GLN A 9 7.13 -21.70 -16.37
C GLN A 9 5.68 -21.38 -15.99
N GLY A 10 5.43 -20.90 -14.76
CA GLY A 10 4.08 -20.54 -14.31
C GLY A 10 3.50 -19.29 -14.99
N ASN A 11 4.31 -18.45 -15.63
CA ASN A 11 3.82 -17.26 -16.31
C ASN A 11 3.42 -17.51 -17.77
N LEU A 12 3.90 -18.61 -18.37
CA LEU A 12 3.69 -18.92 -19.78
C LEU A 12 2.25 -19.38 -20.02
N ASP A 13 1.67 -18.92 -21.12
CA ASP A 13 0.47 -19.49 -21.73
C ASP A 13 0.89 -20.29 -22.98
N PRO A 14 0.93 -21.63 -22.89
CA PRO A 14 1.35 -22.48 -24.01
C PRO A 14 0.30 -22.59 -25.12
N GLU A 15 -0.94 -22.13 -24.92
CA GLU A 15 -1.97 -22.14 -25.96
C GLU A 15 -1.81 -20.98 -26.95
N SER A 16 -1.17 -19.89 -26.53
CA SER A 16 -0.83 -18.76 -27.39
C SER A 16 0.43 -19.03 -28.21
N LEU A 17 0.39 -18.80 -29.52
CA LEU A 17 1.57 -18.95 -30.38
C LEU A 17 2.54 -17.76 -30.18
N PRO A 18 3.82 -17.99 -29.84
CA PRO A 18 4.78 -16.91 -29.54
C PRO A 18 5.03 -15.94 -30.70
N CYS A 19 4.91 -16.43 -31.94
CA CYS A 19 5.14 -15.63 -33.15
C CYS A 19 3.98 -14.66 -33.45
N ASP A 20 2.78 -14.94 -32.92
CA ASP A 20 1.58 -14.15 -33.17
C ASP A 20 1.33 -13.15 -32.04
N ASP A 21 1.41 -13.61 -30.79
CA ASP A 21 1.29 -12.78 -29.59
C ASP A 21 2.26 -13.25 -28.50
N PHE A 22 3.48 -12.72 -28.56
CA PHE A 22 4.51 -13.03 -27.58
C PHE A 22 4.15 -12.54 -26.17
N TRP A 23 3.34 -11.48 -26.06
CA TRP A 23 2.93 -10.95 -24.76
C TRP A 23 2.02 -11.94 -24.05
N THR A 24 0.97 -12.41 -24.74
CA THR A 24 0.06 -13.43 -24.18
C THR A 24 0.80 -14.74 -23.94
N PHE A 25 1.63 -15.21 -24.88
CA PHE A 25 2.44 -16.41 -24.65
C PHE A 25 3.33 -16.33 -23.40
N SER A 26 3.96 -15.18 -23.16
CA SER A 26 4.93 -15.05 -22.06
C SER A 26 4.32 -14.68 -20.70
N CYS A 27 3.11 -14.11 -20.69
CA CYS A 27 2.49 -13.54 -19.49
C CYS A 27 1.06 -14.04 -19.21
N GLY A 28 0.44 -14.77 -20.14
CA GLY A 28 -0.97 -15.17 -20.06
C GLY A 28 -1.28 -16.00 -18.83
N GLY A 29 -0.41 -16.97 -18.49
CA GLY A 29 -0.54 -17.75 -17.25
C GLY A 29 -0.48 -16.88 -16.00
N TRP A 30 0.38 -15.85 -15.97
CA TRP A 30 0.44 -14.91 -14.85
C TRP A 30 -0.87 -14.11 -14.70
N LEU A 31 -1.47 -13.70 -15.82
CA LEU A 31 -2.71 -12.91 -15.82
C LEU A 31 -3.90 -13.71 -15.31
N GLU A 32 -3.96 -15.02 -15.59
CA GLU A 32 -4.99 -15.93 -15.08
C GLU A 32 -4.88 -16.09 -13.55
N ASP A 33 -3.67 -16.33 -13.05
CA ASP A 33 -3.42 -16.57 -11.62
C ASP A 33 -3.45 -15.29 -10.76
N ASN A 34 -3.30 -14.12 -11.36
CA ASN A 34 -3.13 -12.85 -10.66
C ASN A 34 -4.13 -11.79 -11.19
N PRO A 35 -5.43 -11.95 -10.93
CA PRO A 35 -6.43 -10.94 -11.29
C PRO A 35 -6.18 -9.63 -10.53
N LEU A 36 -6.54 -8.49 -11.14
CA LEU A 36 -6.41 -7.17 -10.54
C LEU A 36 -7.23 -7.07 -9.23
N PRO A 37 -6.59 -6.84 -8.06
CA PRO A 37 -7.33 -6.66 -6.82
C PRO A 37 -8.17 -5.38 -6.86
N PRO A 38 -9.38 -5.35 -6.26
CA PRO A 38 -10.31 -4.22 -6.35
C PRO A 38 -9.78 -2.93 -5.71
N THR A 39 -8.79 -3.03 -4.82
CA THR A 39 -8.15 -1.89 -4.15
C THR A 39 -7.01 -1.29 -4.97
N ARG A 40 -6.75 -1.78 -6.18
CA ARG A 40 -5.61 -1.39 -7.01
C ARG A 40 -6.04 -1.05 -8.42
N SER A 41 -5.33 -0.09 -9.01
CA SER A 41 -5.53 0.31 -10.41
C SER A 41 -4.63 -0.45 -11.39
N LYS A 42 -3.63 -1.18 -10.89
CA LYS A 42 -2.71 -2.02 -11.67
C LYS A 42 -2.22 -3.20 -10.85
N TRP A 43 -1.93 -4.30 -11.55
CA TRP A 43 -1.34 -5.50 -10.96
C TRP A 43 -0.32 -6.08 -11.93
N SER A 44 0.91 -6.21 -11.47
CA SER A 44 2.02 -6.81 -12.21
C SER A 44 2.91 -7.55 -11.24
N VAL A 45 3.86 -8.35 -11.73
CA VAL A 45 4.86 -9.03 -10.89
C VAL A 45 5.55 -8.05 -9.93
N LYS A 46 5.86 -6.83 -10.40
CA LYS A 46 6.47 -5.78 -9.58
C LYS A 46 5.53 -5.28 -8.48
N GLU A 47 4.25 -5.09 -8.79
CA GLU A 47 3.29 -4.62 -7.78
C GLU A 47 2.98 -5.71 -6.75
N LYS A 48 2.95 -6.98 -7.16
CA LYS A 48 2.84 -8.12 -6.25
C LYS A 48 4.03 -8.18 -5.30
N LEU A 49 5.26 -8.16 -5.83
CA LEU A 49 6.48 -8.16 -5.02
C LEU A 49 6.52 -6.98 -4.04
N LYS A 50 6.17 -5.77 -4.52
CA LYS A 50 6.09 -4.59 -3.65
C LYS A 50 5.04 -4.77 -2.56
N HIS A 51 3.90 -5.36 -2.88
CA HIS A 51 2.85 -5.60 -1.91
C HIS A 51 3.30 -6.57 -0.81
N GLU A 52 3.92 -7.68 -1.19
CA GLU A 52 4.47 -8.70 -0.29
C GLU A 52 5.55 -8.09 0.62
N ALA A 53 6.50 -7.36 0.05
CA ALA A 53 7.55 -6.68 0.82
C ALA A 53 6.97 -5.65 1.81
N LEU A 54 5.93 -4.90 1.43
CA LEU A 54 5.27 -3.96 2.34
C LEU A 54 4.48 -4.67 3.45
N ALA A 55 3.93 -5.86 3.17
CA ALA A 55 3.25 -6.67 4.18
C ALA A 55 4.26 -7.20 5.20
N GLU A 56 5.42 -7.69 4.75
CA GLU A 56 6.51 -8.11 5.63
C GLU A 56 7.03 -6.94 6.48
N MET A 57 7.30 -5.78 5.88
CA MET A 57 7.73 -4.58 6.62
C MET A 57 6.71 -4.18 7.67
N ARG A 58 5.42 -4.28 7.35
CA ARG A 58 4.35 -4.01 8.31
C ARG A 58 4.38 -4.99 9.47
N GLU A 59 4.47 -6.28 9.19
CA GLU A 59 4.56 -7.31 10.24
C GLU A 59 5.77 -7.09 11.15
N LEU A 60 6.94 -6.76 10.59
CA LEU A 60 8.13 -6.44 11.36
C LEU A 60 7.92 -5.24 12.30
N LEU A 61 7.25 -4.19 11.84
CA LEU A 61 6.99 -2.99 12.65
C LEU A 61 5.87 -3.21 13.69
N ASP A 62 4.86 -4.01 13.35
CA ASP A 62 3.75 -4.38 14.24
C ASP A 62 4.25 -5.31 15.38
N THR A 63 5.23 -6.17 15.11
CA THR A 63 5.80 -7.13 16.08
C THR A 63 7.07 -6.66 16.77
N MET A 64 7.59 -5.50 16.39
CA MET A 64 8.77 -4.89 17.00
C MET A 64 8.56 -4.65 18.50
N ASP A 65 9.58 -4.93 19.33
CA ASP A 65 9.54 -4.60 20.76
C ASP A 65 9.44 -3.08 21.00
N GLU A 66 9.02 -2.66 22.19
CA GLU A 66 9.04 -1.24 22.56
C GLU A 66 10.47 -0.75 22.84
N PRO A 67 11.00 0.19 22.03
CA PRO A 67 12.35 0.67 22.21
C PRO A 67 12.49 1.46 23.51
N GLN A 68 13.51 1.12 24.31
CA GLN A 68 13.73 1.74 25.62
C GLN A 68 14.32 3.15 25.53
N ASP A 69 15.13 3.42 24.51
CA ASP A 69 15.70 4.75 24.25
C ASP A 69 14.82 5.52 23.27
N VAL A 70 14.20 6.60 23.77
CA VAL A 70 13.30 7.48 23.00
C VAL A 70 14.01 8.26 21.87
N ASN A 71 15.34 8.23 21.81
CA ASN A 71 16.11 8.88 20.75
C ASN A 71 16.67 7.91 19.70
N SER A 72 16.46 6.60 19.87
CA SER A 72 16.95 5.58 18.94
C SER A 72 16.25 5.64 17.59
N ILE A 73 16.85 4.98 16.58
CA ILE A 73 16.26 4.89 15.24
C ILE A 73 14.99 4.05 15.29
N GLU A 74 15.01 3.01 16.10
CA GLU A 74 13.93 2.09 16.38
C GLU A 74 12.70 2.83 16.93
N TRP A 75 12.90 3.68 17.96
CA TRP A 75 11.82 4.46 18.54
C TRP A 75 11.20 5.42 17.54
N LYS A 76 12.04 6.13 16.78
CA LYS A 76 11.59 7.08 15.75
C LYS A 76 10.81 6.39 14.65
N LEU A 77 11.31 5.25 14.17
CA LEU A 77 10.68 4.45 13.11
C LEU A 77 9.32 3.93 13.56
N LYS A 78 9.25 3.29 14.74
CA LYS A 78 8.01 2.72 15.29
C LYS A 78 6.98 3.82 15.60
N THR A 79 7.41 4.91 16.23
CA THR A 79 6.53 6.05 16.54
C THR A 79 5.98 6.70 15.27
N PHE A 80 6.82 6.90 14.25
CA PHE A 80 6.39 7.46 12.98
C PHE A 80 5.37 6.55 12.28
N TYR A 81 5.62 5.24 12.25
CA TYR A 81 4.68 4.24 11.73
C TYR A 81 3.32 4.32 12.44
N TRP A 82 3.29 4.26 13.77
CA TRP A 82 2.05 4.33 14.55
C TRP A 82 1.29 5.65 14.42
N SER A 83 2.00 6.76 14.19
CA SER A 83 1.37 8.06 13.95
C SER A 83 0.45 8.05 12.72
N CYS A 84 0.75 7.20 11.72
CA CYS A 84 -0.08 7.00 10.54
C CYS A 84 -1.15 5.93 10.76
N MET A 85 -0.80 4.80 11.39
CA MET A 85 -1.69 3.64 11.48
C MET A 85 -2.84 3.82 12.47
N ASN A 86 -2.67 4.63 13.51
CA ASN A 86 -3.70 4.82 14.54
C ASN A 86 -4.73 5.91 14.17
N VAL A 87 -5.35 5.78 13.00
CA VAL A 87 -6.27 6.78 12.42
C VAL A 87 -7.46 7.10 13.35
N HIS A 88 -7.97 6.11 14.09
CA HIS A 88 -9.10 6.29 14.98
C HIS A 88 -8.82 7.18 16.20
N SER A 89 -7.61 7.16 16.76
CA SER A 89 -7.26 8.02 17.90
C SER A 89 -7.06 9.49 17.48
N TYR A 90 -6.68 9.73 16.21
CA TYR A 90 -6.33 11.06 15.71
C TYR A 90 -7.41 11.76 14.87
N MET A 91 -8.42 11.06 14.31
CA MET A 91 -9.43 11.71 13.45
C MET A 91 -10.20 12.85 14.15
N LYS A 92 -10.49 12.75 15.45
CA LYS A 92 -11.25 13.79 16.17
C LYS A 92 -10.37 14.99 16.55
N SER A 93 -9.15 14.76 17.02
CA SER A 93 -8.24 15.81 17.47
C SER A 93 -7.43 16.45 16.34
N GLY A 94 -7.14 15.69 15.28
CA GLY A 94 -6.31 16.09 14.15
C GLY A 94 -6.96 17.16 13.27
N LEU A 95 -8.27 17.05 13.00
CA LEU A 95 -9.02 18.07 12.26
C LEU A 95 -8.99 19.43 12.98
N ASP A 96 -9.14 19.46 14.30
CA ASP A 96 -9.10 20.71 15.06
C ASP A 96 -7.69 21.32 15.10
N LEU A 97 -6.65 20.49 15.17
CA LEU A 97 -5.25 20.94 15.11
C LEU A 97 -4.91 21.50 13.72
N ILE A 98 -5.32 20.82 12.65
CA ILE A 98 -5.08 21.26 11.27
C ILE A 98 -5.84 22.56 10.98
N LYS A 99 -7.13 22.63 11.36
CA LYS A 99 -7.93 23.86 11.23
C LYS A 99 -7.27 25.04 11.95
N ARG A 100 -6.87 24.86 13.21
CA ARG A 100 -6.19 25.91 13.98
C ARG A 100 -4.93 26.37 13.28
N LYS A 101 -4.02 25.46 12.90
CA LYS A 101 -2.77 25.82 12.22
C LYS A 101 -2.99 26.53 10.87
N ILE A 102 -3.93 26.06 10.04
CA ILE A 102 -4.20 26.69 8.73
C ILE A 102 -4.80 28.09 8.92
N ILE A 103 -5.71 28.27 9.87
CA ILE A 103 -6.34 29.56 10.15
C ILE A 103 -5.32 30.56 10.72
N THR A 104 -4.44 30.12 11.63
CA THR A 104 -3.51 31.03 12.31
C THR A 104 -2.24 31.32 11.51
N GLU A 105 -1.68 30.34 10.80
CA GLU A 105 -0.39 30.48 10.11
C GLU A 105 -0.52 30.84 8.63
N LEU A 106 -1.59 30.37 7.97
CA LEU A 106 -1.78 30.59 6.52
C LEU A 106 -2.86 31.64 6.23
N CYS A 107 -3.60 32.13 7.24
CA CYS A 107 -4.71 33.09 7.09
C CYS A 107 -5.75 32.69 6.02
N VAL A 108 -5.92 31.39 5.76
CA VAL A 108 -6.91 30.89 4.80
C VAL A 108 -8.20 30.53 5.53
N ARG A 109 -9.33 30.93 4.94
CA ARG A 109 -10.66 30.53 5.42
C ARG A 109 -10.93 29.07 5.01
N VAL A 110 -10.98 28.16 5.99
CA VAL A 110 -11.40 26.77 5.76
C VAL A 110 -12.91 26.71 5.62
N VAL A 111 -13.41 26.36 4.44
CA VAL A 111 -14.83 26.04 4.22
C VAL A 111 -14.99 24.54 4.42
N MET A 112 -15.66 24.12 5.50
CA MET A 112 -16.06 22.74 5.70
C MET A 112 -17.55 22.65 5.33
N GLU A 113 -17.87 22.07 4.18
CA GLU A 113 -19.25 21.69 3.88
C GLU A 113 -19.61 20.44 4.71
N PRO A 114 -20.84 20.35 5.25
CA PRO A 114 -21.29 19.15 5.92
C PRO A 114 -21.31 18.00 4.91
N TYR A 115 -20.69 16.86 5.27
CA TYR A 115 -20.82 15.62 4.51
C TYR A 115 -22.28 15.17 4.58
N THR A 116 -23.05 15.42 3.51
CA THR A 116 -24.35 14.79 3.27
C THR A 116 -24.09 13.47 2.55
N ASN A 117 -24.39 12.37 3.24
CA ASN A 117 -24.42 11.02 2.68
C ASN A 117 -25.64 10.89 1.74
N ASP A 118 -25.54 11.45 0.53
CA ASP A 118 -26.60 11.34 -0.46
C ASP A 118 -26.50 9.98 -1.17
N ASN A 119 -26.87 8.92 -0.43
CA ASN A 119 -27.06 7.56 -0.93
C ASN A 119 -28.49 7.09 -0.60
N THR A 120 -29.49 7.85 -1.06
CA THR A 120 -30.87 7.36 -1.20
C THR A 120 -31.14 6.96 -2.64
#